data_AF-U4UI95-F1
#
_entry.id   AF-U4UI95-F1
#
_cell.length_a   1.000
_cell.length_b   1.000
_cell.length_c   1.000
_cell.angle_alpha   90.00
_cell.angle_beta   90.00
_cell.angle_gamma   90.00
#
_symmetry.space_group_name_H-M   'P 1'
#
loop_
_entity.id
_entity.type
_entity.pdbx_description
1 polymer ?
#
loop_
_entity_poly.entity_id
_entity_poly.type
_entity_poly.pdbx_seq_one_letter_code
_entity_poly.pdbx_strand_id
1 'polypeptide(L)'
;VAYNLAIAEEQLQFEHRDLHWGNVLLKEVPKTKTLNYKLQGKTHSCPSHGVEVTLIDFTLSRMTHNGVTTFTDLGKDPDLFLSEGDYQFDIYRLMKERNKNDWTAFMPYSNILWLHYILRKAIKGVRYKNPKSKVHQRHIKQLQLYESTVLSFSSAREFVCKYF
;
A
#
# COMPACT_ATOMS: atom_id res chain seq x y z
N VAL A 1 5.94 -3.58 0.23
CA VAL A 1 4.84 -2.58 0.19
C VAL A 1 4.45 -2.13 1.59
N ALA A 2 3.80 -2.97 2.42
CA ALA A 2 3.28 -2.55 3.73
C ALA A 2 4.33 -1.89 4.65
N TYR A 3 5.55 -2.46 4.73
CA TYR A 3 6.65 -1.83 5.48
C TYR A 3 7.03 -0.43 4.97
N ASN A 4 7.09 -0.21 3.65
CA ASN A 4 7.41 1.10 3.08
C ASN A 4 6.36 2.14 3.50
N LEU A 5 5.08 1.78 3.44
CA LEU A 5 3.99 2.65 3.87
C LEU A 5 4.03 2.90 5.38
N ALA A 6 4.20 1.87 6.20
CA ALA A 6 4.27 1.99 7.65
C ALA A 6 5.41 2.91 8.13
N ILE A 7 6.59 2.81 7.50
CA ILE A 7 7.73 3.67 7.81
C ILE A 7 7.46 5.12 7.38
N ALA A 8 6.89 5.30 6.18
CA ALA A 8 6.58 6.63 5.68
C ALA A 8 5.45 7.30 6.49
N GLU A 9 4.45 6.54 6.95
CA GLU A 9 3.44 7.00 7.92
C GLU A 9 4.09 7.49 9.22
N GLU A 10 5.03 6.71 9.77
CA GLU A 10 5.72 7.03 11.03
C GLU A 10 6.61 8.27 10.90
N GLN A 11 7.36 8.40 9.80
CA GLN A 11 8.36 9.45 9.65
C GLN A 11 7.81 10.75 9.06
N LEU A 12 6.82 10.65 8.17
CA LEU A 12 6.39 11.75 7.31
C LEU A 12 4.88 11.96 7.29
N GLN A 13 4.12 11.25 8.14
CA GLN A 13 2.66 11.22 8.04
C GLN A 13 2.20 10.99 6.59
N PHE A 14 2.86 10.06 5.91
CA PHE A 14 2.73 9.87 4.47
C PHE A 14 1.45 9.14 4.08
N GLU A 15 0.84 9.58 3.00
CA GLU A 15 -0.20 8.86 2.26
C GLU A 15 0.17 8.82 0.78
N HIS A 16 0.19 7.64 0.17
CA HIS A 16 0.53 7.53 -1.26
C HIS A 16 -0.58 8.09 -2.17
N ARG A 17 -1.84 7.81 -1.80
CA ARG A 17 -3.09 8.21 -2.48
C ARG A 17 -3.27 7.77 -3.94
N ASP A 18 -2.24 7.24 -4.60
CA ASP A 18 -2.36 6.58 -5.90
C ASP A 18 -1.47 5.34 -6.04
N LEU A 19 -1.61 4.37 -5.13
CA LEU A 19 -0.78 3.17 -5.15
C LEU A 19 -1.43 2.05 -5.97
N HIS A 20 -1.78 2.33 -7.22
CA HIS A 20 -2.16 1.28 -8.14
C HIS A 20 -0.97 0.37 -8.46
N TRP A 21 -1.23 -0.83 -8.97
CA TRP A 21 -0.18 -1.84 -9.17
C TRP A 21 0.91 -1.45 -10.19
N GLY A 22 0.65 -0.47 -11.05
CA GLY A 22 1.66 0.15 -11.92
C GLY A 22 2.72 0.96 -11.15
N ASN A 23 2.40 1.43 -9.94
CA ASN A 23 3.29 2.22 -9.07
C ASN A 23 4.06 1.35 -8.08
N VAL A 24 4.04 0.02 -8.30
CA VAL A 24 4.80 -0.97 -7.52
C VAL A 24 5.81 -1.64 -8.43
N LEU A 25 7.04 -1.14 -8.43
CA LEU A 25 8.13 -1.71 -9.22
C LEU A 25 8.74 -2.91 -8.52
N LEU A 26 9.06 -3.94 -9.29
CA LEU A 26 9.71 -5.16 -8.84
C LEU A 26 11.09 -5.27 -9.50
N LYS A 27 12.12 -5.44 -8.68
CA LYS A 27 13.49 -5.68 -9.13
C LYS A 27 13.94 -7.07 -8.69
N GLU A 28 14.45 -7.87 -9.62
CA GLU A 28 15.06 -9.16 -9.29
C GLU A 28 16.34 -8.94 -8.48
N VAL A 29 16.48 -9.72 -7.41
CA VAL A 29 17.64 -9.70 -6.51
C VAL A 29 18.03 -11.14 -6.14
N PRO A 30 19.24 -11.38 -5.61
CA PRO A 30 19.61 -12.71 -5.13
C PRO A 30 18.61 -13.23 -4.10
N LYS A 31 18.20 -14.51 -4.20
CA LYS A 31 17.24 -15.13 -3.27
C LYS A 31 17.70 -15.12 -1.81
N THR A 32 19.01 -15.02 -1.59
CA THR A 32 19.65 -14.90 -0.27
C THR A 32 19.58 -13.50 0.32
N LYS A 33 19.17 -12.49 -0.45
CA LYS A 33 19.07 -11.11 0.03
C LYS A 33 17.97 -10.98 1.08
N THR A 34 18.33 -10.39 2.22
CA THR A 34 17.41 -9.97 3.28
C THR A 34 17.17 -8.47 3.18
N LEU A 35 15.92 -8.05 3.30
CA LEU A 35 15.51 -6.64 3.35
C LEU A 35 15.33 -6.24 4.81
N ASN A 36 15.91 -5.10 5.19
CA ASN A 36 15.88 -4.59 6.56
C ASN A 36 15.05 -3.30 6.60
N TYR A 37 14.09 -3.26 7.52
CA TYR A 37 13.16 -2.17 7.73
C TYR A 37 13.30 -1.68 9.16
N LYS A 38 13.35 -0.37 9.38
CA LYS A 38 13.37 0.21 10.74
C LYS A 38 12.03 0.89 11.02
N LEU A 39 11.24 0.31 11.92
CA LEU A 39 9.91 0.78 12.30
C LEU A 39 9.82 0.80 13.83
N GLN A 40 9.31 1.87 14.43
CA GLN A 40 9.28 2.06 15.89
C GLN A 40 10.65 1.87 16.56
N GLY A 41 11.72 2.24 15.86
CA GLY A 41 13.10 2.04 16.31
C GLY A 41 13.59 0.58 16.29
N LYS A 42 12.74 -0.40 15.95
CA LYS A 42 13.09 -1.82 15.83
C LYS A 42 13.46 -2.18 14.40
N THR A 43 14.43 -3.07 14.24
CA THR A 43 14.82 -3.59 12.94
C THR A 43 14.02 -4.86 12.63
N HIS A 44 13.23 -4.83 11.57
CA HIS A 44 12.49 -5.95 11.01
C HIS A 44 13.25 -6.46 9.77
N SER A 45 13.65 -7.72 9.80
CA SER A 45 14.34 -8.37 8.67
C SER A 45 13.38 -9.33 7.97
N CYS A 46 13.21 -9.22 6.66
CA CYS A 46 12.44 -10.19 5.90
C CYS A 46 13.21 -10.70 4.66
N PRO A 47 13.09 -12.00 4.31
CA PRO A 47 13.68 -12.51 3.09
C PRO A 47 13.05 -11.82 1.87
N SER A 48 13.88 -11.38 0.92
CA SER A 48 13.40 -10.77 -0.34
C SER A 48 12.64 -11.76 -1.23
N HIS A 49 12.85 -13.06 -1.03
CA HIS A 49 12.38 -14.12 -1.94
C HIS A 49 12.80 -13.89 -3.40
N GLY A 50 13.90 -13.16 -3.62
CA GLY A 50 14.43 -12.83 -4.93
C GLY A 50 13.82 -11.58 -5.58
N VAL A 51 13.00 -10.81 -4.84
CA VAL A 51 12.40 -9.57 -5.34
C VAL A 51 12.54 -8.44 -4.32
N GLU A 52 12.94 -7.27 -4.81
CA GLU A 52 12.90 -6.01 -4.08
C GLU A 52 11.81 -5.10 -4.66
N VAL A 53 11.11 -4.38 -3.78
CA VAL A 53 9.95 -3.56 -4.15
C VAL A 53 10.27 -2.08 -3.98
N THR A 54 9.98 -1.28 -5.01
CA THR A 54 10.07 0.19 -4.97
C THR A 54 8.69 0.79 -5.25
N LEU A 55 8.25 1.74 -4.41
CA LEU A 55 7.04 2.52 -4.65
C LEU A 55 7.42 3.80 -5.38
N ILE A 56 6.64 4.19 -6.38
CA ILE A 56 6.91 5.34 -7.24
C ILE A 56 5.65 6.18 -7.46
N ASP A 57 5.81 7.30 -8.15
CA ASP A 57 4.75 8.24 -8.51
C ASP A 57 4.01 8.81 -7.30
N PHE A 58 4.54 9.94 -6.81
CA PHE A 58 4.01 10.65 -5.66
C PHE A 58 3.13 11.83 -6.06
N THR A 59 2.65 11.87 -7.31
CA THR A 59 1.90 12.99 -7.87
C THR A 59 0.66 13.32 -7.04
N LEU A 60 -0.04 12.30 -6.52
CA LEU A 60 -1.24 12.48 -5.70
C LEU A 60 -0.98 12.39 -4.18
N SER A 61 0.27 12.14 -3.78
CA SER A 61 0.62 11.85 -2.39
C SER A 61 0.46 13.06 -1.45
N ARG A 62 0.52 12.76 -0.15
CA ARG A 62 0.53 13.73 0.93
C ARG A 62 1.58 13.36 1.96
N MET A 63 2.31 14.35 2.46
CA MET A 63 3.25 14.17 3.57
C MET A 63 3.42 15.45 4.38
N THR A 64 3.89 15.31 5.61
CA THR A 64 4.34 16.40 6.48
C THR A 64 5.79 16.18 6.86
N HIS A 65 6.65 17.15 6.55
CA HIS A 65 8.06 17.13 6.91
C HIS A 65 8.45 18.46 7.55
N ASN A 66 9.07 18.43 8.72
CA ASN A 66 9.43 19.63 9.50
C ASN A 66 8.26 20.61 9.71
N GLY A 67 7.06 20.08 9.96
CA GLY A 67 5.84 20.87 10.16
C GLY A 67 5.21 21.43 8.87
N VAL A 68 5.82 21.23 7.71
CA VAL A 68 5.30 21.67 6.41
C VAL A 68 4.57 20.51 5.73
N THR A 69 3.29 20.69 5.44
CA THR A 69 2.48 19.70 4.73
C THR A 69 2.52 19.98 3.23
N THR A 70 2.96 18.99 2.45
CA THR A 70 2.91 18.97 0.99
C THR A 70 1.91 17.93 0.55
N PHE A 71 0.98 18.32 -0.32
CA PHE A 71 -0.07 17.42 -0.81
C PHE A 71 -0.62 17.93 -2.14
N THR A 72 -1.24 17.02 -2.89
CA THR A 72 -2.07 17.37 -4.05
C THR A 72 -3.54 17.42 -3.64
N ASP A 73 -4.21 18.49 -4.04
CA ASP A 73 -5.65 18.67 -3.80
C ASP A 73 -6.46 17.97 -4.90
N LEU A 74 -6.82 16.70 -4.66
CA LEU A 74 -7.59 15.91 -5.61
C LEU A 74 -9.02 16.45 -5.79
N GLY A 75 -9.52 17.30 -4.88
CA GLY A 75 -10.83 17.93 -5.01
C GLY A 75 -10.94 18.85 -6.25
N LYS A 76 -9.80 19.25 -6.82
CA LYS A 76 -9.70 20.05 -8.04
C LYS A 76 -9.79 19.23 -9.33
N ASP A 77 -9.78 17.91 -9.25
CA ASP A 77 -9.88 17.00 -10.39
C ASP A 77 -11.11 16.08 -10.25
N PRO A 78 -12.29 16.51 -10.74
CA PRO A 78 -13.52 15.72 -10.66
C PRO A 78 -13.44 14.37 -11.40
N ASP A 79 -12.63 14.28 -12.46
CA ASP A 79 -12.59 13.12 -13.36
C ASP A 79 -12.01 11.87 -12.67
N LEU A 80 -11.15 12.07 -11.67
CA LEU A 80 -10.66 11.01 -10.79
C LEU A 80 -11.79 10.23 -10.10
N PHE A 81 -12.93 10.88 -9.83
CA PHE A 81 -14.03 10.28 -9.07
C PHE A 81 -15.16 9.73 -9.96
N LEU A 82 -15.20 10.15 -11.22
CA LEU A 82 -16.21 9.72 -12.21
C LEU A 82 -15.81 8.46 -12.97
N SER A 83 -14.53 8.11 -12.96
CA SER A 83 -14.01 6.94 -13.68
C SER A 83 -14.52 5.60 -13.10
N GLU A 84 -14.64 4.59 -13.96
CA GLU A 84 -15.18 3.26 -13.61
C GLU A 84 -14.39 2.14 -14.31
N GLY A 85 -14.68 0.88 -13.95
CA GLY A 85 -14.14 -0.32 -14.61
C GLY A 85 -12.99 -1.02 -13.88
N ASP A 86 -12.40 -0.39 -12.87
CA ASP A 86 -11.39 -0.99 -12.00
C ASP A 86 -11.59 -0.53 -10.54
N TYR A 87 -11.26 -1.41 -9.60
CA TYR A 87 -11.36 -1.14 -8.16
C TYR A 87 -10.54 0.07 -7.73
N GLN A 88 -9.51 0.46 -8.49
CA GLN A 88 -8.75 1.69 -8.22
C GLN A 88 -9.64 2.94 -8.16
N PHE A 89 -10.68 3.00 -9.00
CA PHE A 89 -11.56 4.16 -9.05
C PHE A 89 -12.49 4.22 -7.83
N ASP A 90 -12.87 3.05 -7.29
CA ASP A 90 -13.57 2.99 -6.01
C ASP A 90 -12.68 3.49 -4.86
N ILE A 91 -11.37 3.23 -4.90
CA ILE A 91 -10.44 3.74 -3.88
C ILE A 91 -10.46 5.28 -3.83
N TYR A 92 -10.47 5.97 -4.98
CA TYR A 92 -10.59 7.43 -5.01
C TYR A 92 -11.86 7.94 -4.34
N ARG A 93 -13.01 7.31 -4.63
CA ARG A 93 -14.30 7.65 -4.01
C ARG A 93 -14.28 7.39 -2.50
N LEU A 94 -13.76 6.26 -2.07
CA LEU A 94 -13.65 5.88 -0.65
C LEU A 94 -12.74 6.83 0.13
N MET A 95 -11.62 7.27 -0.46
CA MET A 95 -10.76 8.28 0.15
C MET A 95 -11.49 9.62 0.32
N LYS A 96 -12.16 10.08 -0.75
CA LYS A 96 -12.93 11.34 -0.75
C LYS A 96 -14.06 11.33 0.28
N GLU A 97 -14.80 10.23 0.36
CA GLU A 97 -15.88 10.06 1.35
C GLU A 97 -15.32 10.16 2.77
N ARG A 98 -14.23 9.42 3.04
CA ARG A 98 -13.66 9.30 4.38
C ARG A 98 -12.98 10.58 4.86
N ASN A 99 -12.28 11.30 3.98
CA ASN A 99 -11.65 12.58 4.32
C ASN A 99 -12.60 13.77 4.15
N LYS A 100 -13.86 13.54 3.72
CA LYS A 100 -14.86 14.59 3.45
C LYS A 100 -14.36 15.65 2.45
N ASN A 101 -13.55 15.21 1.49
CA ASN A 101 -12.87 16.04 0.50
C ASN A 101 -11.81 17.02 1.08
N ASP A 102 -11.37 16.83 2.33
CA ASP A 102 -10.19 17.51 2.89
C ASP A 102 -8.92 16.70 2.62
N TRP A 103 -8.19 17.12 1.59
CA TRP A 103 -6.96 16.47 1.16
C TRP A 103 -5.72 16.94 1.94
N THR A 104 -5.86 17.89 2.88
CA THR A 104 -4.74 18.38 3.70
C THR A 104 -4.51 17.51 4.93
N ALA A 105 -5.59 16.99 5.51
CA ALA A 105 -5.59 16.16 6.70
C ALA A 105 -4.79 14.87 6.47
N PHE A 106 -4.13 14.40 7.53
CA PHE A 106 -3.47 13.09 7.54
C PHE A 106 -4.51 12.00 7.82
N MET A 107 -4.80 11.19 6.82
CA MET A 107 -5.77 10.08 6.87
C MET A 107 -5.09 8.77 6.43
N PRO A 108 -4.24 8.14 7.28
CA PRO A 108 -3.43 6.96 6.90
C PRO A 108 -4.27 5.76 6.46
N TYR A 109 -5.58 5.76 6.71
CA TYR A 109 -6.48 4.76 6.17
C TYR A 109 -6.50 4.73 4.62
N SER A 110 -6.14 5.81 3.93
CA SER A 110 -5.94 5.79 2.48
C SER A 110 -4.88 4.76 2.06
N ASN A 111 -3.80 4.59 2.84
CA ASN A 111 -2.80 3.55 2.59
C ASN A 111 -3.38 2.14 2.82
N ILE A 112 -4.30 1.97 3.77
CA ILE A 112 -5.02 0.71 3.98
C ILE A 112 -5.91 0.36 2.79
N LEU A 113 -6.65 1.34 2.26
CA LEU A 113 -7.47 1.17 1.06
C LEU A 113 -6.63 0.71 -0.14
N TRP A 114 -5.47 1.35 -0.34
CA TRP A 114 -4.54 0.96 -1.40
C TRP A 114 -3.86 -0.38 -1.16
N LEU A 115 -3.50 -0.73 0.08
CA LEU A 115 -3.00 -2.07 0.41
C LEU A 115 -4.05 -3.15 0.11
N HIS A 116 -5.32 -2.89 0.42
CA HIS A 116 -6.41 -3.78 0.07
C HIS A 116 -6.53 -3.94 -1.45
N TYR A 117 -6.43 -2.86 -2.22
CA TYR A 117 -6.36 -2.92 -3.68
C TYR A 117 -5.18 -3.78 -4.17
N ILE A 118 -3.97 -3.57 -3.65
CA ILE A 118 -2.77 -4.35 -4.03
C ILE A 118 -2.94 -5.83 -3.71
N LEU A 119 -3.51 -6.17 -2.55
CA LEU A 119 -3.83 -7.55 -2.17
C LEU A 119 -4.81 -8.18 -3.17
N ARG A 120 -5.89 -7.48 -3.53
CA ARG A 120 -6.84 -7.97 -4.54
C ARG A 120 -6.18 -8.17 -5.91
N LYS A 121 -5.30 -7.26 -6.35
CA LYS A 121 -4.54 -7.43 -7.59
C LYS A 121 -3.56 -8.59 -7.53
N ALA A 122 -2.86 -8.77 -6.42
CA ALA A 122 -1.97 -9.91 -6.22
C ALA A 122 -2.74 -11.25 -6.25
N ILE A 123 -3.94 -11.32 -5.68
CA ILE A 123 -4.74 -12.55 -5.64
C ILE A 123 -5.42 -12.83 -6.99
N LYS A 124 -6.02 -11.82 -7.62
CA LYS A 124 -6.95 -11.99 -8.75
C LYS A 124 -6.41 -11.49 -10.09
N GLY A 125 -5.46 -10.56 -10.10
CA GLY A 125 -4.93 -9.91 -11.31
C GLY A 125 -3.61 -10.48 -11.83
N VAL A 126 -2.79 -11.08 -10.97
CA VAL A 126 -1.47 -11.61 -11.35
C VAL A 126 -1.59 -13.04 -11.89
N ARG A 127 -0.92 -13.30 -13.03
CA ARG A 127 -0.76 -14.66 -13.59
C ARG A 127 0.51 -15.30 -13.07
N TYR A 128 0.36 -16.27 -12.17
CA TYR A 128 1.49 -17.00 -11.58
C TYR A 128 1.89 -18.22 -12.42
N LYS A 129 3.19 -18.54 -12.45
CA LYS A 129 3.74 -19.67 -13.21
C LYS A 129 3.28 -21.05 -12.68
N ASN A 130 3.21 -21.22 -11.36
CA ASN A 130 2.96 -22.52 -10.71
C ASN A 130 1.77 -22.52 -9.73
N PRO A 131 0.55 -22.23 -10.19
CA PRO A 131 -0.61 -22.01 -9.31
C PRO A 131 -1.07 -23.27 -8.55
N LYS A 132 -0.71 -24.46 -9.04
CA LYS A 132 -1.05 -25.74 -8.39
C LYS A 132 -0.07 -26.16 -7.29
N SER A 133 1.05 -25.47 -7.13
CA SER A 133 2.05 -25.84 -6.12
C SER A 133 1.55 -25.60 -4.70
N LYS A 134 1.96 -26.46 -3.75
CA LYS A 134 1.61 -26.31 -2.32
C LYS A 134 2.06 -24.96 -1.75
N VAL A 135 3.25 -24.50 -2.16
CA VAL A 135 3.81 -23.21 -1.75
C VAL A 135 2.93 -22.05 -2.22
N HIS A 136 2.52 -22.07 -3.49
CA HIS A 136 1.62 -21.05 -4.02
C HIS A 136 0.28 -21.04 -3.28
N GLN A 137 -0.37 -22.20 -3.11
CA GLN A 137 -1.65 -22.29 -2.42
C GLN A 137 -1.56 -21.78 -0.97
N ARG A 138 -0.47 -22.08 -0.25
CA ARG A 138 -0.23 -21.58 1.10
C ARG A 138 -0.17 -20.04 1.12
N HIS A 139 0.62 -19.43 0.25
CA HIS A 139 0.77 -17.98 0.24
C HIS A 139 -0.46 -17.26 -0.30
N ILE A 140 -1.21 -17.83 -1.26
CA ILE A 140 -2.50 -17.27 -1.67
C ILE A 140 -3.49 -17.26 -0.51
N LYS A 141 -3.59 -18.35 0.28
CA LYS A 141 -4.43 -18.37 1.48
C LYS A 141 -4.01 -17.30 2.50
N GLN A 142 -2.71 -17.09 2.65
CA GLN A 142 -2.19 -16.03 3.52
C GLN A 142 -2.54 -14.63 3.01
N LEU A 143 -2.43 -14.37 1.70
CA LEU A 143 -2.86 -13.11 1.09
C LEU A 143 -4.37 -12.89 1.23
N GLN A 144 -5.18 -13.94 1.08
CA GLN A 144 -6.64 -13.88 1.28
C GLN A 144 -6.99 -13.55 2.74
N LEU A 145 -6.26 -14.10 3.71
CA LEU A 145 -6.42 -13.72 5.12
C LEU A 145 -6.10 -12.23 5.33
N TYR A 146 -5.04 -11.71 4.70
CA TYR A 146 -4.73 -10.29 4.78
C TYR A 146 -5.78 -9.44 4.09
N GLU A 147 -6.27 -9.84 2.92
CA GLU A 147 -7.31 -9.11 2.19
C GLU A 147 -8.62 -9.00 2.99
N SER A 148 -9.03 -10.07 3.67
CA SER A 148 -10.25 -10.07 4.48
C SER A 148 -10.15 -9.30 5.80
N THR A 149 -8.92 -8.97 6.24
CA THR A 149 -8.69 -8.33 7.54
C THR A 149 -8.11 -6.92 7.43
N VAL A 150 -7.39 -6.58 6.36
CA VAL A 150 -6.65 -5.31 6.24
C VAL A 150 -7.53 -4.07 6.43
N LEU A 151 -8.80 -4.12 6.03
CA LEU A 151 -9.74 -3.00 6.14
C LEU A 151 -10.18 -2.69 7.58
N SER A 152 -9.93 -3.59 8.54
CA SER A 152 -10.21 -3.35 9.97
C SER A 152 -9.12 -2.51 10.66
N PHE A 153 -7.99 -2.29 10.01
CA PHE A 153 -6.87 -1.51 10.55
C PHE A 153 -7.01 -0.03 10.20
N SER A 154 -6.49 0.83 11.07
CA SER A 154 -6.51 2.28 10.86
C SER A 154 -5.37 2.81 9.97
N SER A 155 -4.26 2.07 9.87
CA SER A 155 -3.01 2.50 9.21
C SER A 155 -2.15 1.32 8.79
N ALA A 156 -1.28 1.49 7.79
CA ALA A 156 -0.34 0.46 7.38
C ALA A 156 0.62 0.07 8.51
N ARG A 157 0.99 1.03 9.37
CA ARG A 157 1.77 0.80 10.59
C ARG A 157 1.07 -0.19 11.53
N GLU A 158 -0.21 0.01 11.82
CA GLU A 158 -0.96 -0.91 12.69
C GLU A 158 -1.04 -2.31 12.08
N PHE A 159 -1.31 -2.40 10.78
CA PHE A 159 -1.33 -3.67 10.05
C PHE A 159 0.02 -4.39 10.13
N VAL A 160 1.12 -3.67 9.93
CA VAL A 160 2.47 -4.25 10.00
C VAL A 160 2.76 -4.77 11.41
N CYS A 161 2.54 -3.96 12.45
CA CYS A 161 2.81 -4.36 13.84
C CYS A 161 1.97 -5.56 14.31
N LYS A 162 0.80 -5.80 13.72
CA LYS A 162 -0.05 -6.94 14.09
C LYS A 162 0.42 -8.24 13.44
N TYR A 163 0.91 -8.20 12.21
CA TYR A 163 1.18 -9.39 11.40
C TYR A 163 2.66 -9.72 11.21
N PHE A 164 3.58 -8.80 11.49
CA PHE A 164 5.01 -8.94 11.24
C PHE A 164 5.87 -8.33 12.36
#